data_AF-A0A5C6ZV29-F1
#
_entry.id   AF-A0A5C6ZV29-F1
#
_cell.length_a   1.000
_cell.length_b   1.000
_cell.length_c   1.000
_cell.angle_alpha   90.00
_cell.angle_beta   90.00
_cell.angle_gamma   90.00
#
_symmetry.space_group_name_H-M   'P 1'
#
loop_
_entity.id
_entity.type
_entity.pdbx_description
1 polymer ?
#
loop_
_entity_poly.entity_id
_entity_poly.type
_entity_poly.pdbx_seq_one_letter_code
_entity_poly.pdbx_strand_id
1 'polypeptide(L)'
;MKRGFTDLEDKRLVYRGNKILSDLFSKSVHSIRQISRNESEAKAVYRFLQNDRVSEKDIIENLIHNCRTACAGRFVVCIQDTTEINLSSHGKRINKDSFVGTTNAKGSQGLGFFIHPSLVLDAVTGTPYGYSDIKVWNRPLEFKSKHERQYGKLPIEEKESYKWIEVSKNTQASLRDVVEG
;
A
#
# COMPACT_ATOMS: atom_id res chain seq x y z
N MET A 1 -4.43 -3.43 -22.24
CA MET A 1 -3.38 -3.65 -21.22
C MET A 1 -3.95 -4.50 -20.10
N LYS A 2 -3.24 -5.55 -19.64
CA LYS A 2 -3.70 -6.42 -18.56
C LYS A 2 -3.02 -6.00 -17.26
N ARG A 3 -3.80 -5.59 -16.25
CA ARG A 3 -3.27 -5.34 -14.89
C ARG A 3 -3.09 -6.67 -14.17
N GLY A 4 -1.95 -6.85 -13.52
CA GLY A 4 -1.64 -8.12 -12.86
C GLY A 4 -0.34 -8.14 -12.09
N PHE A 5 -0.16 -9.22 -11.34
CA PHE A 5 1.14 -9.56 -10.75
C PHE A 5 2.08 -10.10 -11.83
N THR A 6 3.33 -9.67 -11.78
CA THR A 6 4.50 -10.19 -12.50
C THR A 6 5.66 -10.36 -11.52
N ASP A 7 6.71 -11.03 -11.97
CA ASP A 7 8.04 -11.05 -11.32
C ASP A 7 8.09 -11.49 -9.84
N LEU A 8 7.14 -12.32 -9.40
CA LEU A 8 7.29 -13.06 -8.14
C LEU A 8 8.19 -14.28 -8.35
N GLU A 9 8.86 -14.73 -7.27
CA GLU A 9 9.85 -15.82 -7.30
C GLU A 9 9.35 -17.15 -7.90
N ASP A 10 8.03 -17.38 -7.90
CA ASP A 10 7.41 -18.62 -8.39
C ASP A 10 6.20 -18.31 -9.27
N LYS A 11 6.13 -18.93 -10.46
CA LYS A 11 5.00 -18.77 -11.39
C LYS A 11 3.65 -19.10 -10.76
N ARG A 12 3.61 -20.00 -9.77
CA ARG A 12 2.39 -20.34 -9.01
C ARG A 12 1.95 -19.18 -8.12
N LEU A 13 2.88 -18.41 -7.57
CA LEU A 13 2.58 -17.19 -6.81
C LEU A 13 2.05 -16.12 -7.75
N VAL A 14 2.66 -15.94 -8.93
CA VAL A 14 2.14 -15.02 -9.97
C VAL A 14 0.70 -15.38 -10.34
N TYR A 15 0.42 -16.65 -10.62
CA TYR A 15 -0.94 -17.12 -10.90
C TYR A 15 -1.89 -16.84 -9.73
N ARG A 16 -1.47 -17.15 -8.50
CA ARG A 16 -2.29 -16.95 -7.29
C ARG A 16 -2.58 -15.47 -7.03
N GLY A 17 -1.58 -14.60 -7.10
CA GLY A 17 -1.75 -13.15 -6.91
C GLY A 17 -2.71 -12.55 -7.94
N ASN A 18 -2.55 -12.92 -9.21
CA ASN A 18 -3.48 -12.51 -10.27
C ASN A 18 -4.91 -13.01 -10.06
N LYS A 19 -5.07 -14.23 -9.55
CA LYS A 19 -6.40 -14.75 -9.20
C LYS A 19 -7.04 -13.95 -8.07
N ILE A 20 -6.29 -13.67 -7.00
CA ILE A 20 -6.75 -12.85 -5.87
C ILE A 20 -7.15 -11.45 -6.35
N LEU A 21 -6.30 -10.81 -7.16
CA LEU A 21 -6.56 -9.48 -7.73
C LEU A 21 -7.87 -9.47 -8.54
N SER A 22 -8.04 -10.44 -9.44
CA SER A 22 -9.26 -10.57 -10.25
C SER A 22 -10.51 -10.79 -9.39
N ASP A 23 -10.41 -11.59 -8.33
CA ASP A 23 -11.53 -11.86 -7.44
C ASP A 23 -11.90 -10.62 -6.60
N LEU A 24 -10.93 -9.80 -6.21
CA LEU A 24 -11.15 -8.55 -5.47
C LEU A 24 -11.96 -7.56 -6.31
N PHE A 25 -11.56 -7.35 -7.56
CA PHE A 25 -12.27 -6.43 -8.47
C PHE A 25 -13.64 -6.94 -8.87
N SER A 26 -13.77 -8.23 -9.20
CA SER A 26 -15.05 -8.77 -9.68
C SER A 26 -16.11 -8.89 -8.60
N LYS A 27 -15.71 -9.08 -7.33
CA LYS A 27 -16.66 -9.26 -6.22
C LYS A 27 -16.83 -8.03 -5.35
N SER A 28 -15.87 -7.10 -5.35
CA SER A 28 -15.90 -5.88 -4.52
C SER A 28 -16.13 -6.16 -3.03
N VAL A 29 -15.57 -7.26 -2.51
CA VAL A 29 -15.64 -7.65 -1.09
C VAL A 29 -14.23 -7.79 -0.51
N HIS A 30 -14.09 -7.41 0.76
CA HIS A 30 -12.79 -7.31 1.44
C HIS A 30 -12.52 -8.48 2.41
N SER A 31 -13.50 -9.38 2.61
CA SER A 31 -13.34 -10.56 3.46
C SER A 31 -12.82 -11.74 2.64
N ILE A 32 -11.72 -12.35 3.09
CA ILE A 32 -11.16 -13.58 2.48
C ILE A 32 -12.21 -14.70 2.41
N ARG A 33 -13.12 -14.78 3.39
CA ARG A 33 -14.18 -15.79 3.38
C ARG A 33 -15.26 -15.48 2.33
N GLN A 34 -15.61 -14.21 2.13
CA GLN A 34 -16.65 -13.82 1.16
C GLN A 34 -16.13 -13.82 -0.28
N ILE A 35 -14.85 -13.48 -0.48
CA ILE A 35 -14.21 -13.52 -1.79
C ILE A 35 -13.91 -14.95 -2.26
N SER A 36 -13.81 -15.92 -1.36
CA SER A 36 -13.49 -17.31 -1.71
C SER A 36 -14.75 -18.13 -1.98
N ARG A 37 -14.71 -19.05 -2.96
CA ARG A 37 -15.83 -19.96 -3.26
C ARG A 37 -15.94 -21.11 -2.26
N ASN A 38 -14.81 -21.58 -1.74
CA ASN A 38 -14.72 -22.69 -0.81
C ASN A 38 -13.51 -22.51 0.14
N GLU A 39 -13.38 -23.42 1.11
CA GLU A 39 -12.29 -23.37 2.09
C GLU A 39 -10.90 -23.50 1.47
N SER A 40 -10.77 -24.29 0.40
CA SER A 40 -9.48 -24.48 -0.29
C SER A 40 -9.00 -23.18 -0.92
N GLU A 41 -9.90 -22.39 -1.53
CA GLU A 41 -9.59 -21.06 -2.03
C GLU A 41 -9.22 -20.10 -0.91
N ALA A 42 -9.99 -20.07 0.18
CA ALA A 42 -9.69 -19.21 1.33
C ALA A 42 -8.31 -19.52 1.92
N LYS A 43 -7.99 -20.80 2.14
CA LYS A 43 -6.67 -21.25 2.60
C LYS A 43 -5.55 -20.83 1.63
N ALA A 44 -5.81 -20.84 0.33
CA ALA A 44 -4.83 -20.40 -0.65
C ALA A 44 -4.55 -18.90 -0.59
N VAL A 45 -5.56 -18.06 -0.29
CA VAL A 45 -5.36 -16.62 -0.06
C VAL A 45 -4.53 -16.39 1.20
N TYR A 46 -4.88 -17.04 2.32
CA TYR A 46 -4.09 -16.93 3.56
C TYR A 46 -2.64 -17.33 3.35
N ARG A 47 -2.38 -18.46 2.68
CA ARG A 47 -1.01 -18.94 2.37
C ARG A 47 -0.25 -18.04 1.42
N PHE A 48 -0.93 -17.28 0.58
CA PHE A 48 -0.30 -16.29 -0.30
C PHE A 48 0.14 -15.06 0.51
N LEU A 49 -0.74 -14.53 1.35
CA LEU A 49 -0.46 -13.36 2.19
C LEU A 49 0.55 -13.65 3.33
N GLN A 50 0.70 -14.92 3.71
CA GLN A 50 1.67 -15.38 4.72
C GLN A 50 2.88 -16.06 4.07
N ASN A 51 3.10 -15.88 2.76
CA ASN A 51 4.25 -16.51 2.09
C ASN A 51 5.50 -15.65 2.27
N ASP A 52 6.57 -16.21 2.83
CA ASP A 52 7.84 -15.48 2.97
C ASP A 52 8.47 -15.06 1.62
N ARG A 53 8.03 -15.67 0.52
CA ARG A 53 8.42 -15.34 -0.87
C ARG A 53 7.51 -14.29 -1.53
N VAL A 54 6.60 -13.70 -0.76
CA VAL A 54 5.73 -12.59 -1.19
C VAL A 54 5.76 -11.52 -0.11
N SER A 55 6.52 -10.47 -0.37
CA SER A 55 6.66 -9.32 0.52
C SER A 55 5.64 -8.22 0.20
N GLU A 56 5.48 -7.28 1.15
CA GLU A 56 4.74 -6.04 0.91
C GLU A 56 5.32 -5.27 -0.28
N LYS A 57 6.65 -5.24 -0.38
CA LYS A 57 7.38 -4.59 -1.47
C LYS A 57 6.99 -5.16 -2.83
N ASP A 58 6.89 -6.49 -2.96
CA ASP A 58 6.50 -7.14 -4.22
C ASP A 58 5.08 -6.72 -4.65
N ILE A 59 4.17 -6.55 -3.69
CA ILE A 59 2.80 -6.09 -3.96
C ILE A 59 2.82 -4.63 -4.43
N ILE A 60 3.57 -3.76 -3.75
CA ILE A 60 3.69 -2.34 -4.10
C ILE A 60 4.34 -2.19 -5.49
N GLU A 61 5.45 -2.88 -5.76
CA GLU A 61 6.14 -2.83 -7.06
C GLU A 61 5.24 -3.27 -8.21
N ASN A 62 4.38 -4.28 -7.98
CA ASN A 62 3.38 -4.69 -8.96
C ASN A 62 2.32 -3.62 -9.20
N LEU A 63 1.87 -2.91 -8.17
CA LEU A 63 0.95 -1.76 -8.35
C LEU A 63 1.61 -0.65 -9.16
N ILE A 64 2.88 -0.33 -8.86
CA ILE A 64 3.67 0.68 -9.57
C ILE A 64 3.87 0.28 -11.03
N HIS A 65 4.24 -0.98 -11.32
CA HIS A 65 4.42 -1.49 -12.68
C HIS A 65 3.14 -1.37 -13.52
N ASN A 66 2.01 -1.75 -12.92
CA ASN A 66 0.70 -1.62 -13.55
C ASN A 66 0.32 -0.15 -13.79
N CYS A 67 0.68 0.76 -12.90
CA CYS A 67 0.46 2.19 -13.09
C CYS A 67 1.33 2.74 -14.23
N ARG A 68 2.65 2.46 -14.20
CA ARG A 68 3.64 2.86 -15.20
C ARG A 68 3.22 2.52 -16.62
N THR A 69 2.82 1.27 -16.81
CA THR A 69 2.43 0.79 -18.14
C THR A 69 1.11 1.42 -18.60
N ALA A 70 0.24 1.84 -17.69
CA ALA A 70 -1.04 2.48 -18.01
C ALA A 70 -0.90 3.97 -18.37
N CYS A 71 0.11 4.66 -17.81
CA CYS A 71 0.37 6.07 -18.07
C CYS A 71 1.43 6.33 -19.16
N ALA A 72 1.95 5.29 -19.80
CA ALA A 72 2.98 5.43 -20.83
C ALA A 72 2.50 6.33 -21.99
N GLY A 73 3.30 7.34 -22.33
CA GLY A 73 2.98 8.32 -23.39
C GLY A 73 1.80 9.23 -23.05
N ARG A 74 1.59 9.55 -21.76
CA ARG A 74 0.50 10.43 -21.31
C ARG A 74 1.01 11.57 -20.43
N PHE A 75 0.26 12.67 -20.41
CA PHE A 75 0.35 13.68 -19.37
C PHE A 75 -0.47 13.24 -18.16
N VAL A 76 0.10 13.34 -16.98
CA VAL A 76 -0.53 12.85 -15.75
C VAL A 76 -0.50 13.87 -14.62
N VAL A 77 -1.44 13.72 -13.70
CA VAL A 77 -1.46 14.42 -12.40
C VAL A 77 -1.27 13.39 -11.30
N CYS A 78 -0.34 13.65 -10.39
CA CYS A 78 -0.06 12.79 -9.25
C CYS A 78 -0.59 13.43 -7.97
N ILE A 79 -1.59 12.81 -7.35
CA ILE A 79 -2.25 13.30 -6.12
C ILE A 79 -1.77 12.47 -4.95
N GLN A 80 -1.33 13.15 -3.89
CA GLN A 80 -0.84 12.52 -2.66
C GLN A 80 -1.70 12.96 -1.48
N ASP A 81 -2.05 12.02 -0.61
CA ASP A 81 -2.66 12.31 0.68
C ASP A 81 -2.37 11.18 1.67
N THR A 82 -2.60 11.40 2.97
CA THR A 82 -2.38 10.40 4.01
C THR A 82 -3.70 9.92 4.60
N THR A 83 -3.86 8.61 4.74
CA THR A 83 -4.95 8.03 5.51
C THR A 83 -4.43 6.99 6.50
N GLU A 84 -5.27 6.62 7.47
CA GLU A 84 -4.99 5.57 8.45
C GLU A 84 -5.91 4.37 8.25
N ILE A 85 -5.35 3.17 8.40
CA ILE A 85 -6.10 1.92 8.50
C ILE A 85 -6.32 1.67 9.99
N ASN A 86 -7.54 1.93 10.47
CA ASN A 86 -7.90 1.74 11.86
C ASN A 86 -8.30 0.28 12.13
N LEU A 87 -7.59 -0.36 13.07
CA LEU A 87 -7.76 -1.75 13.48
C LEU A 87 -8.19 -1.88 14.94
N SER A 88 -8.64 -0.81 15.58
CA SER A 88 -9.01 -0.80 17.01
C SER A 88 -10.08 -1.84 17.37
N SER A 89 -11.10 -2.00 16.52
CA SER A 89 -12.16 -3.02 16.65
C SER A 89 -11.65 -4.47 16.52
N HIS A 90 -10.42 -4.64 16.02
CA HIS A 90 -9.73 -5.91 15.89
C HIS A 90 -8.61 -6.09 16.93
N GLY A 91 -8.41 -5.14 17.84
CA GLY A 91 -7.24 -5.11 18.73
C GLY A 91 -7.07 -6.28 19.69
N LYS A 92 -8.12 -7.11 19.90
CA LYS A 92 -8.07 -8.37 20.66
C LYS A 92 -7.81 -9.61 19.79
N ARG A 93 -7.74 -9.45 18.46
CA ARG A 93 -7.64 -10.53 17.46
C ARG A 93 -6.41 -10.39 16.56
N ILE A 94 -5.61 -9.35 16.76
CA ILE A 94 -4.39 -9.10 15.99
C ILE A 94 -3.20 -9.04 16.94
N ASN A 95 -2.06 -9.51 16.45
CA ASN A 95 -0.80 -9.35 17.15
C ASN A 95 -0.40 -7.89 17.10
N LYS A 96 0.06 -7.36 18.23
CA LYS A 96 0.61 -6.01 18.35
C LYS A 96 2.12 -6.08 18.21
N ASP A 97 2.55 -6.40 16.99
CA ASP A 97 3.97 -6.53 16.63
C ASP A 97 4.49 -5.21 16.02
N SER A 98 5.62 -5.26 15.31
CA SER A 98 6.23 -4.09 14.68
C SER A 98 5.45 -3.52 13.50
N PHE A 99 4.44 -4.21 12.97
CA PHE A 99 3.68 -3.79 11.78
C PHE A 99 2.37 -3.06 12.10
N VAL A 100 1.95 -3.07 13.36
CA VAL A 100 0.76 -2.34 13.83
C VAL A 100 1.15 -1.46 15.00
N GLY A 101 0.59 -0.25 15.03
CA GLY A 101 1.05 0.79 15.93
C GLY A 101 -0.05 1.75 16.36
N THR A 102 0.37 2.89 16.90
CA THR A 102 -0.57 3.96 17.26
C THR A 102 -0.99 4.78 16.04
N THR A 103 -2.26 5.19 15.99
CA THR A 103 -2.78 6.11 14.95
C THR A 103 -3.07 7.50 15.53
N ASN A 104 -3.88 8.33 14.86
CA ASN A 104 -4.24 9.65 15.39
C ASN A 104 -5.24 9.58 16.55
N ALA A 105 -6.03 8.51 16.63
CA ALA A 105 -6.96 8.31 17.74
C ALA A 105 -6.20 8.02 19.05
N LYS A 106 -6.75 8.48 20.18
CA LYS A 106 -6.14 8.29 21.50
C LYS A 106 -6.55 6.97 22.14
N GLY A 107 -5.68 6.45 23.02
CA GLY A 107 -5.98 5.28 23.85
C GLY A 107 -6.23 4.02 23.03
N SER A 108 -7.22 3.22 23.44
CA SER A 108 -7.55 1.95 22.79
C SER A 108 -8.11 2.06 21.36
N GLN A 109 -8.45 3.27 20.91
CA GLN A 109 -9.00 3.54 19.58
C GLN A 109 -7.91 3.82 18.53
N GLY A 110 -6.68 4.09 18.96
CA GLY A 110 -5.54 4.38 18.09
C GLY A 110 -4.69 3.15 17.85
N LEU A 111 -5.23 2.16 17.15
CA LEU A 111 -4.47 0.96 16.76
C LEU A 111 -4.58 0.77 15.25
N GLY A 112 -3.47 0.68 14.55
CA GLY A 112 -3.46 0.62 13.09
C GLY A 112 -2.13 1.01 12.47
N PHE A 113 -2.19 1.44 11.22
CA PHE A 113 -1.04 1.95 10.47
C PHE A 113 -1.50 3.03 9.48
N PHE A 114 -0.55 3.74 8.90
CA PHE A 114 -0.77 4.80 7.93
C PHE A 114 -0.34 4.36 6.54
N ILE A 115 -1.01 4.93 5.55
CA ILE A 115 -0.62 4.84 4.16
C ILE A 115 -0.54 6.25 3.55
N HIS A 116 0.47 6.49 2.74
CA HIS A 116 0.64 7.70 1.94
C HIS A 116 0.86 7.30 0.48
N PRO A 117 -0.21 7.09 -0.29
CA PRO A 117 -0.12 6.78 -1.71
C PRO A 117 0.06 8.04 -2.57
N SER A 118 0.66 7.85 -3.75
CA SER A 118 0.57 8.78 -4.89
C SER A 118 -0.32 8.17 -5.98
N LEU A 119 -1.54 8.69 -6.10
CA LEU A 119 -2.51 8.29 -7.12
C LEU A 119 -2.26 9.06 -8.43
N VAL A 120 -2.14 8.33 -9.53
CA VAL A 120 -1.89 8.88 -10.86
C VAL A 120 -3.17 8.93 -11.66
N LEU A 121 -3.50 10.11 -12.17
CA LEU A 121 -4.63 10.38 -13.04
C LEU A 121 -4.17 10.89 -14.40
N ASP A 122 -4.95 10.60 -15.44
CA ASP A 122 -4.83 11.30 -16.72
C ASP A 122 -5.09 12.80 -16.55
N ALA A 123 -4.19 13.65 -17.07
CA ALA A 123 -4.27 15.10 -16.85
C ALA A 123 -5.48 15.77 -17.53
N VAL A 124 -6.06 15.14 -18.56
CA VAL A 124 -7.17 15.71 -19.32
C VAL A 124 -8.50 15.13 -18.87
N THR A 125 -8.57 13.79 -18.80
CA THR A 125 -9.83 13.08 -18.53
C THR A 125 -10.07 12.82 -17.04
N GLY A 126 -9.04 12.94 -16.20
CA GLY A 126 -9.11 12.56 -14.78
C GLY A 126 -9.20 11.05 -14.54
N THR A 127 -8.98 10.22 -15.57
CA THR A 127 -9.07 8.76 -15.47
C THR A 127 -7.95 8.22 -14.56
N PRO A 128 -8.27 7.39 -13.54
CA PRO A 128 -7.25 6.84 -12.65
C PRO A 128 -6.45 5.69 -13.28
N TYR A 129 -5.13 5.85 -13.32
CA TYR A 129 -4.19 4.84 -13.83
C TYR A 129 -3.71 3.89 -12.73
N GLY A 130 -3.58 4.35 -11.49
CA GLY A 130 -3.12 3.52 -10.38
C GLY A 130 -2.27 4.32 -9.40
N TYR A 131 -1.37 3.63 -8.70
CA TYR A 131 -0.46 4.25 -7.74
C TYR A 131 0.98 4.17 -8.22
N SER A 132 1.70 5.31 -8.18
CA SER A 132 3.11 5.42 -8.58
C SER A 132 4.09 5.15 -7.43
N ASP A 133 3.62 5.27 -6.19
CA ASP A 133 4.30 4.87 -4.98
C ASP A 133 3.29 4.77 -3.82
N ILE A 134 3.61 3.96 -2.81
CA ILE A 134 2.81 3.85 -1.58
C ILE A 134 3.76 3.69 -0.40
N LYS A 135 3.81 4.68 0.49
CA LYS A 135 4.52 4.54 1.77
C LYS A 135 3.56 3.96 2.82
N VAL A 136 3.94 2.84 3.43
CA VAL A 136 3.25 2.24 4.58
C VAL A 136 4.13 2.42 5.82
N TRP A 137 3.54 2.83 6.95
CA TRP A 137 4.25 2.89 8.23
C TRP A 137 3.30 2.90 9.41
N ASN A 138 3.81 2.60 10.59
CA ASN A 138 3.09 2.69 11.86
C ASN A 138 3.94 3.44 12.88
N ARG A 139 3.29 4.04 13.89
CA ARG A 139 3.97 4.63 15.05
C ARG A 139 4.17 3.56 16.13
N PRO A 140 5.18 3.67 17.00
CA PRO A 140 5.30 2.77 18.16
C PRO A 140 4.00 2.66 18.97
N LEU A 141 3.77 1.48 19.56
CA LEU A 141 2.62 1.24 20.44
C LEU A 141 2.66 2.14 21.68
N GLU A 142 3.86 2.44 22.16
CA GLU A 142 4.11 3.47 23.18
C GLU A 142 4.62 4.74 22.49
N PHE A 143 3.69 5.66 22.20
CA PHE A 143 4.01 6.88 21.46
C PHE A 143 4.31 8.05 22.38
N LYS A 144 5.58 8.48 22.40
CA LYS A 144 6.02 9.67 23.12
C LYS A 144 5.64 10.96 22.38
N SER A 145 5.42 12.03 23.13
CA SER A 145 5.09 13.35 22.58
C SER A 145 6.20 13.88 21.65
N LYS A 146 5.88 14.88 20.82
CA LYS A 146 6.87 15.53 19.93
C LYS A 146 8.04 16.14 20.70
N HIS A 147 7.80 16.63 21.92
CA HIS A 147 8.82 17.21 22.78
C HIS A 147 9.78 16.15 23.29
N GLU A 148 9.25 15.03 23.80
CA GLU A 148 10.07 13.92 24.30
C GLU A 148 10.93 13.28 23.21
N ARG A 149 10.42 13.26 21.96
CA ARG A 149 11.16 12.77 20.79
C ARG A 149 12.14 13.81 20.20
N GLN A 150 12.21 15.01 20.77
CA GLN A 150 13.01 16.13 20.25
C GLN A 150 12.80 16.35 18.74
N TYR A 151 11.53 16.25 18.29
CA TYR A 151 11.18 16.16 16.87
C TYR A 151 11.80 17.24 15.98
N GLY A 152 11.98 18.46 16.51
CA GLY A 152 12.62 19.56 15.77
C GLY A 152 14.05 19.27 15.34
N LYS A 153 14.81 18.52 16.16
CA LYS A 153 16.23 18.17 15.94
C LYS A 153 16.44 16.97 15.02
N LEU A 154 15.38 16.20 14.74
CA LEU A 154 15.50 15.04 13.88
C LEU A 154 15.85 15.47 12.44
N PRO A 155 16.70 14.69 11.73
CA PRO A 155 16.83 14.78 10.28
C PRO A 155 15.47 14.76 9.59
N ILE A 156 15.37 15.34 8.39
CA ILE A 156 14.07 15.40 7.71
C ILE A 156 13.55 14.00 7.41
N GLU A 157 14.42 13.04 7.10
CA GLU A 157 14.15 11.65 6.77
C GLU A 157 13.48 10.88 7.92
N GLU A 158 13.78 11.25 9.16
CA GLU A 158 13.21 10.63 10.37
C GLU A 158 11.87 11.26 10.78
N LYS A 159 11.50 12.38 10.15
CA LYS A 159 10.23 13.06 10.42
C LYS A 159 9.12 12.43 9.59
N GLU A 160 7.94 12.25 10.19
CA GLU A 160 6.76 11.76 9.44
C GLU A 160 6.35 12.67 8.28
N SER A 161 6.78 13.94 8.27
CA SER A 161 6.59 14.85 7.14
C SER A 161 7.43 14.47 5.91
N TYR A 162 8.47 13.65 6.06
CA TYR A 162 9.30 13.20 4.94
C TYR A 162 8.51 12.42 3.89
N LYS A 163 7.41 11.77 4.29
CA LYS A 163 6.55 11.01 3.38
C LYS A 163 6.20 11.78 2.10
N TRP A 164 5.97 13.10 2.21
CA TRP A 164 5.66 13.96 1.06
C TRP A 164 6.83 14.07 0.09
N ILE A 165 8.06 14.20 0.62
CA ILE A 165 9.28 14.29 -0.17
C ILE A 165 9.63 12.93 -0.76
N GLU A 166 9.57 11.88 0.04
CA GLU A 166 9.90 10.51 -0.34
C GLU A 166 8.98 9.98 -1.44
N VAL A 167 7.66 10.05 -1.24
CA VAL A 167 6.67 9.58 -2.20
C VAL A 167 6.70 10.43 -3.47
N SER A 168 6.95 11.74 -3.37
CA SER A 168 7.18 12.59 -4.54
C SER A 168 8.43 12.18 -5.34
N LYS A 169 9.58 11.98 -4.67
CA LYS A 169 10.82 11.53 -5.32
C LYS A 169 10.66 10.16 -5.97
N ASN A 170 10.05 9.20 -5.25
CA ASN A 170 9.78 7.86 -5.76
C ASN A 170 8.82 7.90 -6.95
N THR A 171 7.76 8.71 -6.88
CA THR A 171 6.82 8.90 -8.00
C THR A 171 7.53 9.45 -9.24
N GLN A 172 8.39 10.45 -9.06
CA GLN A 172 9.17 11.02 -10.16
C GLN A 172 10.12 9.97 -10.76
N ALA A 173 10.86 9.24 -9.91
CA ALA A 173 11.73 8.15 -10.35
C ALA A 173 10.96 7.04 -11.08
N SER A 174 9.76 6.71 -10.60
CA SER A 174 8.87 5.69 -11.15
C SER A 174 8.09 6.14 -12.38
N LEU A 175 8.12 7.41 -12.81
CA LEU A 175 7.32 7.85 -13.97
C LEU A 175 8.13 8.59 -15.04
N ARG A 176 9.27 9.21 -14.68
CA ARG A 176 10.05 10.13 -15.55
C ARG A 176 10.36 9.62 -16.96
N ASP A 177 10.47 8.32 -17.15
CA ASP A 177 10.87 7.67 -18.39
C ASP A 177 9.69 7.17 -19.23
N VAL A 178 8.47 7.25 -18.69
CA VAL A 178 7.26 6.72 -19.35
C VAL A 178 6.20 7.80 -19.62
N VAL A 179 6.13 8.87 -18.85
CA VAL A 179 5.14 9.96 -19.05
C VAL A 179 5.69 11.07 -19.95
N GLU A 180 4.80 11.84 -20.59
CA GLU A 180 5.18 12.92 -21.52
C GLU A 180 5.53 14.26 -20.83
N GLY A 181 5.26 14.40 -19.53
CA GLY A 181 5.48 15.62 -18.75
C GLY A 181 5.89 15.39 -17.31
#